data_AF-A0AAN6EG76-F1
#
_entry.id   AF-A0AAN6EG76-F1
#
_cell.length_a   1.000
_cell.length_b   1.000
_cell.length_c   1.000
_cell.angle_alpha   90.00
_cell.angle_beta   90.00
_cell.angle_gamma   90.00
#
_symmetry.space_group_name_H-M   'P 1'
#
loop_
_entity.id
_entity.type
_entity.pdbx_description
1 polymer ?
#
loop_
_entity_poly.entity_id
_entity_poly.type
_entity_poly.pdbx_seq_one_letter_code
_entity_poly.pdbx_strand_id
1 'polypeptide(L)'
;MVERKVHDLRLELTSEKKDPRHQRKKVAMKKVVANMTMGNDMSALYHEVIACMHIPDLEVKKMVYLFLINYARARAEIANHAVNGFEDDLNDANPLTRAMAIRTMGYIYVERVIESLIDPLRHCLRDRDPYVRKTAAMAVLKLYMFDRSLVEEEKFLDMLKDLLADSNPSVVANAVAALTEVSERSPHIKLKLNMKIAGKLITALNECNEWGQIYILESLMYVTPQTSEDAETVIERILPRLQHGNSGVVLVSVKVIAYMMNYVGRTETLEPILRKLSPPLVTLLTSGPEVQYITLRNIQLLLQRWPTILQNQQRAFFCKYDDPIYVKLAKLEVILSLTTEENARVVLAELVEYATEIDVDFVRKAVRSIGRIAIKIELAADRSVRALMDLIQTKVNYVVQEAIVVIRDIFRKYPNRYESIIGTLCENLDTLDEAEARAAMIWIIGQYADRIDNSDEVLGRFLET
;
A
#
# COMPACT_ATOMS: atom_id res chain seq x y z
N MET A 1 35.59 -19.89 17.28
CA MET A 1 35.53 -18.47 17.75
C MET A 1 34.23 -18.18 18.50
N VAL A 2 33.08 -18.61 18.00
CA VAL A 2 31.76 -18.42 18.64
C VAL A 2 31.67 -19.12 20.00
N GLU A 3 32.14 -20.37 20.12
CA GLU A 3 32.12 -21.11 21.39
C GLU A 3 32.90 -20.43 22.53
N ARG A 4 34.06 -19.82 22.21
CA ARG A 4 34.83 -19.04 23.19
C ARG A 4 34.06 -17.81 23.66
N LYS A 5 33.40 -17.10 22.73
CA LYS A 5 32.54 -15.96 23.07
C LYS A 5 31.34 -16.38 23.93
N VAL A 6 30.73 -17.53 23.63
CA VAL A 6 29.65 -18.11 24.44
C VAL A 6 30.16 -18.41 25.85
N HIS A 7 31.34 -19.01 25.99
CA HIS A 7 31.93 -19.30 27.30
C HIS A 7 32.20 -18.01 28.11
N ASP A 8 32.82 -17.00 27.48
CA ASP A 8 33.12 -15.72 28.13
C ASP A 8 31.82 -15.01 28.57
N LEU A 9 30.79 -15.00 27.72
CA LEU A 9 29.48 -14.41 28.04
C LEU A 9 28.73 -15.18 29.12
N ARG A 10 28.85 -16.51 29.15
CA ARG A 10 28.30 -17.34 30.24
C ARG A 10 28.89 -16.91 31.58
N LEU A 11 30.20 -16.75 31.66
CA LEU A 11 30.88 -16.30 32.89
C LEU A 11 30.46 -14.88 33.29
N GLU A 12 30.26 -13.97 32.33
CA GLU A 12 29.76 -12.62 32.61
C GLU A 12 28.31 -12.63 33.16
N LEU A 13 27.46 -13.55 32.70
CA LEU A 13 26.06 -13.67 33.13
C LEU A 13 25.91 -14.39 34.48
N THR A 14 26.73 -15.41 34.75
CA THR A 14 26.69 -16.20 36.00
C THR A 14 27.52 -15.60 37.13
N SER A 15 28.33 -14.58 36.87
CA SER A 15 29.17 -13.95 37.88
C SER A 15 28.36 -13.48 39.11
N GLU A 16 28.66 -14.07 40.28
CA GLU A 16 28.05 -13.73 41.58
C GLU A 16 28.62 -12.45 42.24
N LYS A 17 29.57 -11.77 41.58
CA LYS A 17 30.12 -10.51 42.09
C LYS A 17 28.98 -9.49 42.29
N LYS A 18 28.98 -8.78 43.43
CA LYS A 18 28.02 -7.69 43.72
C LYS A 18 27.89 -6.77 42.49
N ASP A 19 26.71 -6.77 41.88
CA ASP A 19 26.40 -6.00 40.67
C ASP A 19 25.28 -5.00 41.01
N PRO A 20 25.64 -3.83 41.56
CA PRO A 20 24.64 -2.81 41.89
C PRO A 20 23.89 -2.41 40.61
N ARG A 21 22.56 -2.48 40.65
CA ARG A 21 21.65 -2.22 39.51
C ARG A 21 21.80 -3.18 38.31
N HIS A 22 22.42 -4.35 38.48
CA HIS A 22 22.56 -5.37 37.42
C HIS A 22 23.25 -4.87 36.13
N GLN A 23 24.13 -3.87 36.25
CA GLN A 23 24.74 -3.20 35.10
C GLN A 23 25.64 -4.14 34.31
N ARG A 24 26.35 -5.07 34.96
CA ARG A 24 27.20 -6.05 34.27
C ARG A 24 26.35 -7.04 33.49
N LYS A 25 25.31 -7.59 34.12
CA LYS A 25 24.36 -8.50 33.44
C LYS A 25 23.68 -7.82 32.24
N LYS A 26 23.34 -6.54 32.38
CA LYS A 26 22.78 -5.73 31.31
C LYS A 26 23.74 -5.56 30.12
N VAL A 27 25.02 -5.28 30.38
CA VAL A 27 26.05 -5.19 29.32
C VAL A 27 26.26 -6.55 28.66
N ALA A 28 26.32 -7.63 29.43
CA ALA A 28 26.43 -8.99 28.90
C ALA A 28 25.24 -9.34 28.00
N MET A 29 24.01 -9.04 28.43
CA MET A 29 22.79 -9.23 27.60
C MET A 29 22.83 -8.42 26.30
N LYS A 30 23.35 -7.18 26.32
CA LYS A 30 23.54 -6.39 25.08
C LYS A 30 24.53 -7.07 24.13
N LYS A 31 25.61 -7.64 24.65
CA LYS A 31 26.57 -8.41 23.84
C LYS A 31 25.92 -9.67 23.26
N VAL A 32 25.07 -10.38 24.02
CA VAL A 32 24.32 -11.54 23.51
C VAL A 32 23.42 -11.14 22.35
N VAL A 33 22.61 -10.09 22.51
CA VAL A 33 21.73 -9.59 21.44
C VAL A 33 22.54 -9.11 20.23
N ALA A 34 23.66 -8.39 20.42
CA ALA A 34 24.50 -7.95 19.32
C ALA A 34 25.08 -9.12 18.52
N ASN A 35 25.55 -10.18 19.18
CA ASN A 35 26.05 -11.36 18.49
C ASN A 35 24.93 -12.12 17.76
N MET A 36 23.73 -12.16 18.32
CA MET A 36 22.53 -12.73 17.67
C MET A 36 22.15 -11.93 16.41
N THR A 37 22.18 -10.59 16.47
CA THR A 37 21.93 -9.73 15.30
C THR A 37 22.99 -9.92 14.21
N MET A 38 24.23 -10.24 14.58
CA MET A 38 25.30 -10.61 13.64
C MET A 38 25.16 -12.04 13.09
N GLY A 39 24.12 -12.79 13.48
CA GLY A 39 23.86 -14.16 13.00
C GLY A 39 24.64 -15.26 13.70
N ASN A 40 25.32 -14.98 14.82
CA ASN A 40 26.00 -16.02 15.60
C ASN A 40 25.01 -16.76 16.51
N ASP A 41 25.09 -18.09 16.55
CA ASP A 41 24.28 -18.91 17.44
C ASP A 41 24.69 -18.71 18.91
N MET A 42 23.76 -18.16 19.70
CA MET A 42 23.89 -17.93 21.14
C MET A 42 22.91 -18.79 21.94
N SER A 43 22.27 -19.78 21.30
CA SER A 43 21.28 -20.67 21.92
C SER A 43 21.81 -21.41 23.15
N ALA A 44 23.11 -21.69 23.22
CA ALA A 44 23.75 -22.35 24.36
C ALA A 44 23.68 -21.55 25.67
N LEU A 45 23.38 -20.24 25.61
CA LEU A 45 23.24 -19.36 26.78
C LEU A 45 21.81 -19.32 27.35
N TYR A 46 20.92 -20.20 26.89
CA TYR A 46 19.50 -20.09 27.20
C TYR A 46 19.19 -20.16 28.70
N HIS A 47 19.87 -21.02 29.46
CA HIS A 47 19.66 -21.12 30.90
C HIS A 47 20.05 -19.83 31.62
N GLU A 48 21.19 -19.25 31.28
CA GLU A 48 21.69 -18.01 31.87
C GLU A 48 20.84 -16.80 31.49
N VAL A 49 20.35 -16.78 30.24
CA VAL A 49 19.45 -15.74 29.74
C VAL A 49 18.08 -15.81 30.41
N ILE A 50 17.50 -17.02 30.58
CA ILE A 50 16.22 -17.20 31.30
C ILE A 50 16.36 -16.80 32.77
N ALA A 51 17.49 -17.10 33.42
CA ALA A 51 17.73 -16.65 34.79
C ALA A 51 17.73 -15.11 34.93
N CYS A 52 18.05 -14.37 33.86
CA CYS A 52 18.00 -12.91 33.84
C CYS A 52 16.56 -12.35 33.73
N MET A 53 15.55 -13.20 33.50
CA MET A 53 14.13 -12.80 33.43
C MET A 53 13.61 -12.27 34.77
N HIS A 54 14.09 -12.81 35.89
CA HIS A 54 13.71 -12.38 37.23
C HIS A 54 14.30 -11.02 37.64
N ILE A 55 15.13 -10.40 36.80
CA ILE A 55 15.69 -9.07 37.09
C ILE A 55 14.59 -8.02 36.85
N PRO A 56 14.26 -7.17 37.84
CA PRO A 56 13.22 -6.14 37.71
C PRO A 56 13.71 -4.91 36.91
N ASP A 57 14.38 -5.12 35.77
CA ASP A 57 14.75 -4.08 34.81
C ASP A 57 14.08 -4.36 33.46
N LEU A 58 13.23 -3.43 33.01
CA LEU A 58 12.50 -3.55 31.74
C LEU A 58 13.42 -3.70 30.53
N GLU A 59 14.61 -3.10 30.55
CA GLU A 59 15.56 -3.22 29.44
C GLU A 59 16.13 -4.64 29.35
N VAL A 60 16.48 -5.24 30.50
CA VAL A 60 16.94 -6.64 30.55
C VAL A 60 15.82 -7.58 30.11
N LYS A 61 14.60 -7.43 30.62
CA LYS A 61 13.45 -8.26 30.22
C LYS A 61 13.19 -8.18 28.70
N LYS A 62 13.27 -6.99 28.09
CA LYS A 62 13.16 -6.84 26.62
C LYS A 62 14.20 -7.66 25.87
N MET A 63 15.45 -7.66 26.33
CA MET A 63 16.53 -8.43 25.70
C MET A 63 16.33 -9.94 25.86
N VAL A 64 15.89 -10.40 27.04
CA VAL A 64 15.55 -11.80 27.30
C VAL A 64 14.39 -12.24 26.40
N TYR A 65 13.32 -11.46 26.31
CA TYR A 65 12.17 -11.79 25.47
C TYR A 65 12.50 -11.82 23.99
N LEU A 66 13.33 -10.89 23.50
CA LEU A 66 13.82 -10.92 22.13
C LEU A 66 14.63 -12.18 21.83
N PHE A 67 15.48 -12.61 22.78
CA PHE A 67 16.22 -13.87 22.68
C PHE A 67 15.26 -15.07 22.61
N LEU A 68 14.24 -15.11 23.50
CA LEU A 68 13.25 -16.18 23.50
C LEU A 68 12.47 -16.25 22.19
N ILE A 69 11.99 -15.12 21.64
CA ILE A 69 11.27 -15.11 20.36
C ILE A 69 12.11 -15.70 19.22
N ASN A 70 13.40 -15.38 19.17
CA ASN A 70 14.28 -15.84 18.10
C ASN A 70 14.64 -17.33 18.21
N TYR A 71 14.92 -17.84 19.42
CA TYR A 71 15.39 -19.21 19.61
C TYR A 71 14.28 -20.22 19.95
N ALA A 72 13.13 -19.80 20.48
CA ALA A 72 12.04 -20.70 20.87
C ALA A 72 11.46 -21.47 19.68
N ARG A 73 11.47 -20.90 18.47
CA ARG A 73 11.05 -21.62 17.25
C ARG A 73 12.00 -22.74 16.86
N ALA A 74 13.30 -22.56 17.08
CA ALA A 74 14.31 -23.54 16.73
C ALA A 74 14.48 -24.61 17.82
N ARG A 75 14.23 -24.26 19.10
CA ARG A 75 14.38 -25.16 20.25
C ARG A 75 13.21 -24.98 21.23
N ALA A 76 12.21 -25.85 21.12
CA ALA A 76 11.02 -25.82 21.98
C ALA A 76 11.35 -25.97 23.48
N GLU A 77 12.43 -26.70 23.82
CA GLU A 77 12.87 -26.88 25.21
C GLU A 77 13.19 -25.54 25.90
N ILE A 78 13.74 -24.56 25.17
CA ILE A 78 14.05 -23.24 25.72
C ILE A 78 12.76 -22.55 26.20
N ALA A 79 11.70 -22.67 25.42
CA ALA A 79 10.41 -22.06 25.73
C ALA A 79 9.77 -22.69 26.98
N ASN A 80 9.88 -24.01 27.14
CA ASN A 80 9.32 -24.73 28.29
C ASN A 80 9.88 -24.25 29.63
N HIS A 81 11.18 -23.90 29.68
CA HIS A 81 11.83 -23.38 30.89
C HIS A 81 11.46 -21.92 31.20
N ALA A 82 10.96 -21.17 30.21
CA ALA A 82 10.59 -19.77 30.36
C ALA A 82 9.13 -19.57 30.81
N VAL A 83 8.28 -20.62 30.77
CA VAL A 83 6.84 -20.54 31.09
C VAL A 83 6.59 -19.92 32.47
N ASN A 84 7.23 -20.44 33.51
CA ASN A 84 7.04 -19.94 34.87
C ASN A 84 7.42 -18.45 35.00
N GLY A 85 8.49 -18.03 34.31
CA GLY A 85 8.90 -16.62 34.30
C GLY A 85 7.90 -15.72 33.57
N PHE A 86 7.20 -16.23 32.54
CA PHE A 86 6.10 -15.51 31.92
C PHE A 86 4.89 -15.39 32.85
N GLU A 87 4.52 -16.45 33.56
CA GLU A 87 3.40 -16.44 34.51
C GLU A 87 3.62 -15.44 35.66
N ASP A 88 4.86 -15.35 36.17
CA ASP A 88 5.26 -14.33 37.15
C ASP A 88 5.10 -12.92 36.57
N ASP A 89 5.61 -12.71 35.35
CA ASP A 89 5.61 -11.40 34.68
C ASP A 89 4.21 -10.93 34.25
N LEU A 90 3.29 -11.87 33.99
CA LEU A 90 1.87 -11.60 33.71
C LEU A 90 1.11 -11.11 34.94
N ASN A 91 1.59 -11.41 36.15
CA ASN A 91 0.99 -10.96 37.41
C ASN A 91 1.74 -9.75 38.03
N ASP A 92 2.73 -9.20 37.33
CA ASP A 92 3.52 -8.05 37.78
C ASP A 92 2.63 -6.79 37.95
N ALA A 93 2.94 -5.96 38.95
CA ALA A 93 2.21 -4.71 39.19
C ALA A 93 2.31 -3.72 38.01
N ASN A 94 3.42 -3.76 37.27
CA ASN A 94 3.68 -2.87 36.14
C ASN A 94 2.94 -3.36 34.87
N PRO A 95 2.01 -2.57 34.31
CA PRO A 95 1.28 -2.95 33.09
C PRO A 95 2.19 -3.12 31.87
N LEU A 96 3.35 -2.45 31.83
CA LEU A 96 4.30 -2.61 30.74
C LEU A 96 4.95 -4.00 30.75
N THR A 97 5.22 -4.57 31.93
CA THR A 97 5.74 -5.94 32.06
C THR A 97 4.68 -6.94 31.63
N ARG A 98 3.45 -6.83 32.17
CA ARG A 98 2.31 -7.70 31.79
C ARG A 98 2.05 -7.70 30.29
N ALA A 99 1.95 -6.52 29.68
CA ALA A 99 1.72 -6.37 28.24
C ALA A 99 2.88 -6.91 27.40
N MET A 100 4.12 -6.80 27.88
CA MET A 100 5.27 -7.35 27.16
C MET A 100 5.30 -8.88 27.24
N ALA A 101 4.95 -9.45 28.39
CA ALA A 101 4.87 -10.89 28.60
C ALA A 101 3.82 -11.51 27.67
N ILE A 102 2.58 -10.99 27.70
CA ILE A 102 1.48 -11.51 26.86
C ILE A 102 1.81 -11.39 25.37
N ARG A 103 2.45 -10.29 24.95
CA ARG A 103 2.87 -10.10 23.55
C ARG A 103 3.94 -11.10 23.13
N THR A 104 4.84 -11.45 24.03
CA THR A 104 5.98 -12.36 23.78
C THR A 104 5.51 -13.79 23.71
N MET A 105 4.66 -14.22 24.65
CA MET A 105 4.03 -15.55 24.61
C MET A 105 3.25 -15.75 23.30
N GLY A 106 2.52 -14.73 22.84
CA GLY A 106 1.82 -14.79 21.55
C GLY A 106 2.70 -14.90 20.30
N TYR A 107 4.04 -14.77 20.40
CA TYR A 107 4.98 -15.03 19.31
C TYR A 107 5.65 -16.41 19.39
N ILE A 108 5.50 -17.11 20.51
CA ILE A 108 6.14 -18.41 20.77
C ILE A 108 5.10 -19.51 20.56
N TYR A 109 5.25 -20.25 19.47
CA TYR A 109 4.33 -21.29 19.06
C TYR A 109 4.77 -22.67 19.57
N VAL A 110 4.77 -22.82 20.89
CA VAL A 110 5.06 -24.10 21.57
C VAL A 110 3.83 -24.47 22.38
N GLU A 111 3.35 -25.70 22.23
CA GLU A 111 2.09 -26.21 22.81
C GLU A 111 1.97 -25.86 24.29
N ARG A 112 2.98 -26.19 25.10
CA ARG A 112 3.01 -25.87 26.54
C ARG A 112 2.89 -24.38 26.86
N VAL A 113 3.49 -23.49 26.04
CA VAL A 113 3.38 -22.03 26.23
C VAL A 113 1.98 -21.54 25.88
N ILE A 114 1.34 -22.16 24.90
CA ILE A 114 -0.02 -21.83 24.47
C ILE A 114 -1.02 -22.27 25.53
N GLU A 115 -0.89 -23.48 26.06
CA GLU A 115 -1.71 -23.98 27.18
C GLU A 115 -1.62 -23.03 28.38
N SER A 116 -0.41 -22.60 28.76
CA SER A 116 -0.20 -21.64 29.85
C SER A 116 -0.65 -20.20 29.51
N LEU A 117 -0.90 -19.88 28.25
CA LEU A 117 -1.31 -18.54 27.81
C LEU A 117 -2.82 -18.33 27.97
N ILE A 118 -3.64 -19.38 27.88
CA ILE A 118 -5.10 -19.27 27.75
C ILE A 118 -5.70 -18.48 28.93
N ASP A 119 -5.46 -18.90 30.17
CA ASP A 119 -6.06 -18.27 31.34
C ASP A 119 -5.51 -16.85 31.60
N PRO A 120 -4.19 -16.60 31.53
CA PRO A 120 -3.67 -15.25 31.60
C PRO A 120 -4.21 -14.32 30.51
N LEU A 121 -4.39 -14.81 29.28
CA LEU A 121 -4.94 -14.02 28.18
C LEU A 121 -6.37 -13.56 28.49
N ARG A 122 -7.21 -14.44 29.07
CA ARG A 122 -8.55 -14.06 29.54
C ARG A 122 -8.52 -12.96 30.58
N HIS A 123 -7.59 -13.05 31.53
CA HIS A 123 -7.41 -12.02 32.55
C HIS A 123 -6.95 -10.70 31.93
N CYS A 124 -5.95 -10.74 31.02
CA CYS A 124 -5.40 -9.57 30.36
C CYS A 124 -6.42 -8.85 29.45
N LEU A 125 -7.39 -9.56 28.87
CA LEU A 125 -8.50 -8.93 28.12
C LEU A 125 -9.41 -8.07 29.02
N ARG A 126 -9.45 -8.35 30.32
CA ARG A 126 -10.22 -7.61 31.34
C ARG A 126 -9.32 -6.80 32.28
N ASP A 127 -8.06 -6.57 31.91
CA ASP A 127 -7.10 -5.83 32.73
C ASP A 127 -7.57 -4.39 32.99
N ARG A 128 -7.14 -3.81 34.11
CA ARG A 128 -7.44 -2.43 34.47
C ARG A 128 -6.77 -1.44 33.52
N ASP A 129 -5.61 -1.80 32.98
CA ASP A 129 -4.81 -0.94 32.12
C ASP A 129 -5.17 -1.14 30.63
N PRO A 130 -5.54 -0.07 29.89
CA PRO A 130 -5.84 -0.16 28.46
C PRO A 130 -4.68 -0.66 27.59
N TYR A 131 -3.43 -0.42 27.99
CA TYR A 131 -2.24 -0.89 27.26
C TYR A 131 -2.14 -2.41 27.28
N VAL A 132 -2.49 -3.06 28.39
CA VAL A 132 -2.54 -4.52 28.49
C VAL A 132 -3.69 -5.04 27.64
N ARG A 133 -4.90 -4.48 27.77
CA ARG A 133 -6.08 -4.92 27.00
C ARG A 133 -5.89 -4.84 25.48
N LYS A 134 -5.33 -3.73 24.97
CA LYS A 134 -5.06 -3.60 23.51
C LYS A 134 -4.00 -4.60 23.02
N THR A 135 -3.07 -4.98 23.91
CA THR A 135 -2.01 -5.95 23.59
C THR A 135 -2.55 -7.37 23.65
N ALA A 136 -3.43 -7.66 24.61
CA ALA A 136 -4.18 -8.91 24.71
C ALA A 136 -5.07 -9.14 23.48
N ALA A 137 -5.76 -8.10 22.98
CA ALA A 137 -6.56 -8.19 21.76
C ALA A 137 -5.73 -8.66 20.54
N MET A 138 -4.52 -8.12 20.38
CA MET A 138 -3.59 -8.56 19.32
C MET A 138 -2.99 -9.94 19.60
N ALA A 139 -2.84 -10.34 20.87
CA ALA A 139 -2.39 -11.68 21.22
C ALA A 139 -3.44 -12.74 20.87
N VAL A 140 -4.74 -12.45 21.04
CA VAL A 140 -5.84 -13.32 20.55
C VAL A 140 -5.73 -13.51 19.04
N LEU A 141 -5.49 -12.45 18.27
CA LEU A 141 -5.30 -12.57 16.82
C LEU A 141 -4.13 -13.53 16.47
N LYS A 142 -3.00 -13.39 17.17
CA LYS A 142 -1.84 -14.26 16.93
C LYS A 142 -2.10 -15.70 17.32
N LEU A 143 -2.85 -15.94 18.39
CA LEU A 143 -3.27 -17.27 18.79
C LEU A 143 -4.15 -17.88 17.70
N TYR A 144 -5.10 -17.12 17.15
CA TYR A 144 -5.96 -17.55 16.05
C TYR A 144 -5.19 -17.86 14.75
N MET A 145 -4.07 -17.16 14.50
CA MET A 145 -3.19 -17.48 13.36
C MET A 145 -2.50 -18.85 13.51
N PHE A 146 -2.32 -19.34 14.74
CA PHE A 146 -1.68 -20.62 15.02
C PHE A 146 -2.71 -21.74 15.16
N ASP A 147 -3.66 -21.59 16.09
CA ASP A 147 -4.72 -22.56 16.37
C ASP A 147 -6.09 -21.86 16.38
N ARG A 148 -6.90 -22.18 15.37
CA ARG A 148 -8.25 -21.60 15.21
C ARG A 148 -9.26 -22.28 16.12
N SER A 149 -9.15 -23.61 16.26
CA SER A 149 -10.09 -24.42 17.04
C SER A 149 -10.04 -24.00 18.51
N LEU A 150 -8.83 -23.82 19.04
CA LEU A 150 -8.66 -23.38 20.43
C LEU A 150 -9.31 -22.02 20.70
N VAL A 151 -9.19 -21.06 19.78
CA VAL A 151 -9.77 -19.71 19.95
C VAL A 151 -11.30 -19.74 19.93
N GLU A 152 -11.89 -20.62 19.12
CA GLU A 152 -13.33 -20.82 19.03
C GLU A 152 -13.88 -21.56 20.25
N GLU A 153 -13.21 -22.64 20.68
CA GLU A 153 -13.56 -23.43 21.88
C GLU A 153 -13.54 -22.55 23.14
N GLU A 154 -12.51 -21.72 23.27
CA GLU A 154 -12.29 -20.89 24.44
C GLU A 154 -13.05 -19.55 24.42
N LYS A 155 -13.86 -19.32 23.37
CA LYS A 155 -14.75 -18.16 23.18
C LYS A 155 -14.04 -16.80 23.22
N PHE A 156 -12.76 -16.74 22.85
CA PHE A 156 -12.01 -15.49 22.81
C PHE A 156 -12.58 -14.48 21.81
N LEU A 157 -13.28 -14.94 20.77
CA LEU A 157 -13.94 -14.08 19.79
C LEU A 157 -15.07 -13.23 20.41
N ASP A 158 -15.81 -13.78 21.38
CA ASP A 158 -16.86 -13.02 22.05
C ASP A 158 -16.26 -11.98 22.99
N MET A 159 -15.16 -12.31 23.67
CA MET A 159 -14.41 -11.34 24.47
C MET A 159 -13.82 -10.21 23.60
N LEU A 160 -13.36 -10.50 22.38
CA LEU A 160 -12.95 -9.47 21.44
C LEU A 160 -14.10 -8.57 20.99
N LYS A 161 -15.30 -9.12 20.78
CA LYS A 161 -16.50 -8.32 20.46
C LYS A 161 -16.90 -7.41 21.62
N ASP A 162 -16.77 -7.88 22.86
CA ASP A 162 -17.03 -7.06 24.05
C ASP A 162 -16.08 -5.84 24.11
N LEU A 163 -14.82 -6.01 23.69
CA LEU A 163 -13.84 -4.92 23.60
C LEU A 163 -14.18 -3.86 22.54
N LEU A 164 -15.13 -4.10 21.63
CA LEU A 164 -15.65 -3.04 20.74
C LEU A 164 -16.44 -1.96 21.49
N ALA A 165 -16.93 -2.28 22.69
CA ALA A 165 -17.64 -1.35 23.56
C ALA A 165 -16.75 -0.73 24.64
N ASP A 166 -15.42 -0.89 24.53
CA ASP A 166 -14.46 -0.36 25.50
C ASP A 166 -14.48 1.18 25.58
N SER A 167 -14.14 1.72 26.74
CA SER A 167 -14.01 3.16 26.94
C SER A 167 -12.77 3.75 26.29
N ASN A 168 -11.72 2.95 26.07
CA ASN A 168 -10.47 3.42 25.48
C ASN A 168 -10.44 3.19 23.96
N PRO A 169 -10.34 4.25 23.13
CA PRO A 169 -10.33 4.14 21.68
C PRO A 169 -9.20 3.27 21.12
N SER A 170 -8.03 3.24 21.77
CA SER A 170 -6.91 2.40 21.31
C SER A 170 -7.16 0.90 21.51
N VAL A 171 -7.94 0.53 22.53
CA VAL A 171 -8.36 -0.87 22.73
C VAL A 171 -9.37 -1.26 21.66
N VAL A 172 -10.35 -0.39 21.42
CA VAL A 172 -11.35 -0.56 20.36
C VAL A 172 -10.68 -0.74 19.00
N ALA A 173 -9.74 0.14 18.63
CA ALA A 173 -9.03 0.05 17.35
C ALA A 173 -8.28 -1.28 17.16
N ASN A 174 -7.57 -1.76 18.20
CA ASN A 174 -6.87 -3.04 18.14
C ASN A 174 -7.83 -4.24 18.12
N ALA A 175 -8.94 -4.17 18.86
CA ALA A 175 -9.97 -5.21 18.83
C ALA A 175 -10.63 -5.29 17.44
N VAL A 176 -10.90 -4.13 16.83
CA VAL A 176 -11.40 -4.04 15.45
C VAL A 176 -10.40 -4.63 14.45
N ALA A 177 -9.12 -4.29 14.56
CA ALA A 177 -8.08 -4.83 13.70
C ALA A 177 -8.00 -6.37 13.81
N ALA A 178 -8.01 -6.89 15.04
CA ALA A 178 -8.02 -8.32 15.30
C ALA A 178 -9.26 -9.01 14.70
N LEU A 179 -10.45 -8.46 14.90
CA LEU A 179 -11.69 -9.03 14.38
C LEU A 179 -11.78 -9.00 12.85
N THR A 180 -11.26 -7.94 12.23
CA THR A 180 -11.23 -7.80 10.77
C THR A 180 -10.35 -8.88 10.15
N GLU A 181 -9.14 -9.05 10.66
CA GLU A 181 -8.19 -10.07 10.19
C GLU A 181 -8.71 -11.51 10.43
N VAL A 182 -9.36 -11.77 11.57
CA VAL A 182 -10.03 -13.05 11.84
C VAL A 182 -11.13 -13.32 10.81
N SER A 183 -11.93 -12.30 10.49
CA SER A 183 -13.05 -12.41 9.54
C SER A 183 -12.59 -12.65 8.10
N GLU A 184 -11.45 -12.10 7.68
CA GLU A 184 -10.93 -12.31 6.32
C GLU A 184 -10.37 -13.73 6.14
N ARG A 185 -9.87 -14.33 7.22
CA ARG A 185 -9.28 -15.68 7.21
C ARG A 185 -10.29 -16.80 7.46
N SER A 186 -11.41 -16.51 8.11
CA SER A 186 -12.47 -17.49 8.37
C SER A 186 -13.51 -17.46 7.25
N PRO A 187 -13.78 -18.59 6.56
CA PRO A 187 -14.89 -18.65 5.61
C PRO A 187 -16.27 -18.60 6.31
N HIS A 188 -16.34 -18.95 7.60
CA HIS A 188 -17.59 -19.08 8.35
C HIS A 188 -17.89 -17.87 9.24
N ILE A 189 -16.87 -17.20 9.77
CA ILE A 189 -17.04 -16.03 10.64
C ILE A 189 -17.01 -14.77 9.79
N LYS A 190 -18.19 -14.24 9.47
CA LYS A 190 -18.32 -12.92 8.84
C LYS A 190 -18.57 -11.86 9.90
N LEU A 191 -17.67 -10.88 10.01
CA LEU A 191 -17.89 -9.69 10.80
C LEU A 191 -19.05 -8.89 10.17
N LYS A 192 -20.18 -8.81 10.86
CA LYS A 192 -21.28 -7.92 10.51
C LYS A 192 -21.41 -6.87 11.60
N LEU A 193 -21.13 -5.62 11.25
CA LEU A 193 -21.24 -4.50 12.18
C LEU A 193 -22.58 -3.81 12.02
N ASN A 194 -23.27 -3.63 13.15
CA ASN A 194 -24.52 -2.87 13.20
C ASN A 194 -24.23 -1.36 13.19
N MET A 195 -25.18 -0.56 12.69
CA MET A 195 -25.05 0.91 12.63
C MET A 195 -24.79 1.55 14.02
N LYS A 196 -25.30 0.95 15.10
CA LYS A 196 -25.00 1.38 16.48
C LYS A 196 -23.52 1.23 16.84
N ILE A 197 -22.89 0.14 16.41
CA ILE A 197 -21.45 -0.11 16.65
C ILE A 197 -20.65 0.83 15.74
N ALA A 198 -21.05 0.97 14.47
CA ALA A 198 -20.44 1.93 13.54
C ALA A 198 -20.44 3.36 14.11
N GLY A 199 -21.55 3.81 14.70
CA GLY A 199 -21.63 5.11 15.36
C GLY A 199 -20.63 5.27 16.51
N LYS A 200 -20.45 4.23 17.36
CA LYS A 200 -19.43 4.22 18.42
C LYS A 200 -18.01 4.25 17.85
N LEU A 201 -17.75 3.47 16.81
CA LEU A 201 -16.45 3.42 16.14
C LEU A 201 -16.08 4.77 15.52
N ILE A 202 -17.05 5.44 14.88
CA ILE A 202 -16.85 6.79 14.32
C ILE A 202 -16.61 7.82 15.44
N THR A 203 -17.24 7.68 16.61
CA THR A 203 -16.91 8.53 17.76
C THR A 203 -15.49 8.27 18.26
N ALA A 204 -15.09 7.00 18.39
CA ALA A 204 -13.74 6.60 18.79
C ALA A 204 -12.66 7.05 17.79
N LEU A 205 -13.02 7.21 16.51
CA LEU A 205 -12.14 7.71 15.45
C LEU A 205 -11.55 9.09 15.77
N ASN A 206 -12.28 9.95 16.48
CA ASN A 206 -11.82 11.30 16.81
C ASN A 206 -10.69 11.32 17.84
N GLU A 207 -10.60 10.29 18.68
CA GLU A 207 -9.64 10.20 19.80
C GLU A 207 -8.54 9.15 19.54
N CYS A 208 -8.64 8.39 18.45
CA CYS A 208 -7.65 7.40 18.07
C CYS A 208 -6.40 8.02 17.44
N ASN A 209 -5.28 7.30 17.60
CA ASN A 209 -4.08 7.56 16.80
C ASN A 209 -4.31 7.23 15.32
N GLU A 210 -3.39 7.65 14.46
CA GLU A 210 -3.52 7.52 13.01
C GLU A 210 -3.70 6.07 12.54
N TRP A 211 -2.97 5.14 13.15
CA TRP A 211 -3.07 3.70 12.84
C TRP A 211 -4.41 3.11 13.28
N GLY A 212 -4.89 3.50 14.45
CA GLY A 212 -6.21 3.08 14.93
C GLY A 212 -7.33 3.66 14.09
N GLN A 213 -7.16 4.89 13.58
CA GLN A 213 -8.10 5.48 12.63
C GLN A 213 -8.19 4.65 11.34
N ILE A 214 -7.06 4.16 10.81
CA ILE A 214 -7.03 3.27 9.65
C ILE A 214 -7.83 1.99 9.92
N TYR A 215 -7.54 1.28 11.03
CA TYR A 215 -8.23 0.02 11.36
C TYR A 215 -9.74 0.22 11.54
N ILE A 216 -10.14 1.31 12.20
CA ILE A 216 -11.55 1.65 12.38
C ILE A 216 -12.19 1.93 11.02
N LEU A 217 -11.59 2.75 10.17
CA LEU A 217 -12.13 3.07 8.85
C LEU A 217 -12.27 1.82 7.98
N GLU A 218 -11.27 0.93 7.95
CA GLU A 218 -11.35 -0.33 7.21
C GLU A 218 -12.52 -1.20 7.70
N SER A 219 -12.75 -1.24 9.01
CA SER A 219 -13.88 -1.99 9.56
C SER A 219 -15.25 -1.45 9.13
N LEU A 220 -15.36 -0.16 8.80
CA LEU A 220 -16.61 0.43 8.32
C LEU A 220 -17.02 -0.13 6.95
N MET A 221 -16.12 -0.75 6.19
CA MET A 221 -16.48 -1.47 4.96
C MET A 221 -17.38 -2.69 5.24
N TYR A 222 -17.35 -3.24 6.45
CA TYR A 222 -18.20 -4.35 6.89
C TYR A 222 -19.57 -3.89 7.42
N VAL A 223 -19.85 -2.58 7.36
CA VAL A 223 -21.16 -2.02 7.68
C VAL A 223 -21.97 -1.94 6.39
N THR A 224 -23.12 -2.62 6.36
CA THR A 224 -24.09 -2.47 5.27
C THR A 224 -25.17 -1.48 5.70
N PRO A 225 -25.18 -0.24 5.18
CA PRO A 225 -26.20 0.75 5.51
C PRO A 225 -27.58 0.22 5.06
N GLN A 226 -28.60 0.40 5.90
CA GLN A 226 -29.97 -0.03 5.58
C GLN A 226 -30.73 1.06 4.85
N THR A 227 -30.38 2.33 5.07
CA THR A 227 -31.00 3.49 4.43
C THR A 227 -29.95 4.37 3.73
N SER A 228 -30.39 5.16 2.75
CA SER A 228 -29.54 6.15 2.08
C SER A 228 -29.04 7.23 3.07
N GLU A 229 -29.87 7.60 4.05
CA GLU A 229 -29.53 8.59 5.08
C GLU A 229 -28.44 8.10 6.03
N ASP A 230 -28.44 6.80 6.35
CA ASP A 230 -27.37 6.18 7.14
C ASP A 230 -26.02 6.30 6.42
N ALA A 231 -25.98 6.03 5.11
CA ALA A 231 -24.78 6.14 4.29
C ALA A 231 -24.26 7.59 4.24
N GLU A 232 -25.16 8.56 4.04
CA GLU A 232 -24.82 9.99 4.04
C GLU A 232 -24.26 10.43 5.40
N THR A 233 -24.89 10.01 6.51
CA THR A 233 -24.42 10.32 7.87
C THR A 233 -23.01 9.79 8.14
N VAL A 234 -22.70 8.58 7.67
CA VAL A 234 -21.35 8.00 7.80
C VAL A 234 -20.35 8.80 6.99
N ILE A 235 -20.67 9.15 5.74
CA ILE A 235 -19.81 9.95 4.86
C ILE A 235 -19.51 11.30 5.52
N GLU A 236 -20.53 12.02 5.99
CA GLU A 236 -20.37 13.34 6.61
C GLU A 236 -19.40 13.32 7.82
N ARG A 237 -19.45 12.25 8.62
CA ARG A 237 -18.56 12.09 9.77
C ARG A 237 -17.13 11.71 9.39
N ILE A 238 -16.92 11.08 8.23
CA ILE A 238 -15.59 10.70 7.72
C ILE A 238 -14.94 11.85 6.95
N LEU A 239 -15.70 12.75 6.32
CA LEU A 239 -15.19 13.87 5.52
C LEU A 239 -14.03 14.66 6.19
N PRO A 240 -14.04 14.99 7.49
CA PRO A 240 -12.93 15.69 8.14
C PRO A 240 -11.59 14.93 8.07
N ARG A 241 -11.62 13.60 7.96
CA ARG A 241 -10.41 12.75 7.88
C ARG A 241 -9.67 12.88 6.56
N LEU A 242 -10.30 13.45 5.53
CA LEU A 242 -9.64 13.73 4.25
C LEU A 242 -8.55 14.80 4.35
N GLN A 243 -8.56 15.63 5.41
CA GLN A 243 -7.55 16.66 5.67
C GLN A 243 -6.44 16.19 6.62
N HIS A 244 -6.39 14.90 6.93
CA HIS A 244 -5.41 14.35 7.87
C HIS A 244 -4.00 14.34 7.25
N GLY A 245 -2.96 14.57 8.06
CA GLY A 245 -1.57 14.63 7.58
C GLY A 245 -1.03 13.29 7.07
N ASN A 246 -1.50 12.18 7.64
CA ASN A 246 -1.14 10.83 7.21
C ASN A 246 -1.92 10.40 5.95
N SER A 247 -1.20 10.16 4.86
CA SER A 247 -1.74 9.71 3.56
C SER A 247 -2.55 8.42 3.63
N GLY A 248 -2.19 7.49 4.54
CA GLY A 248 -2.92 6.24 4.74
C GLY A 248 -4.34 6.48 5.25
N VAL A 249 -4.50 7.39 6.20
CA VAL A 249 -5.84 7.78 6.71
C VAL A 249 -6.69 8.37 5.60
N VAL A 250 -6.11 9.22 4.75
CA VAL A 250 -6.81 9.86 3.63
C VAL A 250 -7.25 8.81 2.60
N LEU A 251 -6.36 7.91 2.16
CA LEU A 251 -6.69 6.90 1.15
C LEU A 251 -7.75 5.91 1.64
N VAL A 252 -7.67 5.48 2.90
CA VAL A 252 -8.69 4.60 3.48
C VAL A 252 -10.02 5.34 3.65
N SER A 253 -9.99 6.61 4.03
CA SER A 253 -11.20 7.45 4.06
C SER A 253 -11.85 7.56 2.67
N VAL A 254 -11.06 7.79 1.62
CA VAL A 254 -11.54 7.80 0.22
C VAL A 254 -12.15 6.45 -0.15
N LYS A 255 -11.52 5.33 0.23
CA LYS A 255 -12.03 3.97 0.00
C LYS A 255 -13.40 3.76 0.67
N VAL A 256 -13.55 4.15 1.93
CA VAL A 256 -14.81 4.00 2.68
C VAL A 256 -15.89 4.91 2.11
N ILE A 257 -15.56 6.16 1.80
CA ILE A 257 -16.50 7.09 1.15
C ILE A 257 -16.95 6.51 -0.19
N ALA A 258 -16.01 6.02 -1.01
CA ALA A 258 -16.33 5.42 -2.30
C ALA A 258 -17.24 4.18 -2.17
N TYR A 259 -17.04 3.37 -1.14
CA TYR A 259 -17.92 2.24 -0.83
C TYR A 259 -19.32 2.70 -0.41
N MET A 260 -19.41 3.66 0.51
CA MET A 260 -20.70 4.18 1.02
C MET A 260 -21.50 4.92 -0.06
N MET A 261 -20.82 5.58 -1.01
CA MET A 261 -21.46 6.24 -2.16
C MET A 261 -22.28 5.27 -3.04
N ASN A 262 -21.99 3.97 -3.04
CA ASN A 262 -22.81 2.99 -3.78
C ASN A 262 -24.22 2.81 -3.19
N TYR A 263 -24.44 3.21 -1.94
CA TYR A 263 -25.72 3.11 -1.23
C TYR A 263 -26.48 4.44 -1.18
N VAL A 264 -25.89 5.52 -1.69
CA VAL A 264 -26.54 6.83 -1.78
C VAL A 264 -27.44 6.83 -3.01
N GLY A 265 -28.76 6.89 -2.80
CA GLY A 265 -29.75 6.76 -3.86
C GLY A 265 -29.94 8.03 -4.70
N ARG A 266 -29.46 9.20 -4.24
CA ARG A 266 -29.67 10.50 -4.91
C ARG A 266 -28.40 10.95 -5.62
N THR A 267 -28.48 11.16 -6.93
CA THR A 267 -27.37 11.69 -7.74
C THR A 267 -26.99 13.13 -7.35
N GLU A 268 -27.95 13.92 -6.86
CA GLU A 268 -27.72 15.32 -6.44
C GLU A 268 -26.82 15.44 -5.21
N THR A 269 -26.80 14.45 -4.31
CA THR A 269 -25.91 14.46 -3.13
C THR A 269 -24.50 13.96 -3.45
N LEU A 270 -24.30 13.27 -4.58
CA LEU A 270 -22.99 12.76 -5.00
C LEU A 270 -22.04 13.86 -5.49
N GLU A 271 -22.54 14.86 -6.23
CA GLU A 271 -21.70 15.93 -6.78
C GLU A 271 -20.95 16.73 -5.70
N PRO A 272 -21.61 17.21 -4.62
CA PRO A 272 -20.91 17.89 -3.52
C PRO A 272 -19.83 17.02 -2.87
N ILE A 273 -20.07 15.71 -2.73
CA ILE A 273 -19.11 14.76 -2.14
C ILE A 273 -17.89 14.61 -3.05
N LEU A 274 -18.11 14.43 -4.36
CA LEU A 274 -17.03 14.33 -5.35
C LEU A 274 -16.16 15.60 -5.37
N ARG A 275 -16.78 16.79 -5.29
CA ARG A 275 -16.04 18.07 -5.19
C ARG A 275 -15.17 18.15 -3.94
N LYS A 276 -15.62 17.58 -2.81
CA LYS A 276 -14.83 17.52 -1.56
C LYS A 276 -13.70 16.48 -1.62
N LEU A 277 -13.82 15.44 -2.45
CA LEU A 277 -12.78 14.41 -2.63
C LEU A 277 -11.63 14.87 -3.53
N SER A 278 -11.85 15.83 -4.43
CA SER A 278 -10.82 16.30 -5.36
C SER A 278 -9.59 16.92 -4.68
N PRO A 279 -9.71 17.90 -3.76
CA PRO A 279 -8.54 18.55 -3.17
C PRO A 279 -7.62 17.59 -2.40
N PRO A 280 -8.12 16.67 -1.55
CA PRO A 280 -7.28 15.68 -0.86
C PRO A 280 -6.46 14.82 -1.82
N LEU A 281 -7.06 14.36 -2.92
CA LEU A 281 -6.36 13.54 -3.92
C LEU A 281 -5.22 14.32 -4.58
N VAL A 282 -5.41 15.62 -4.84
CA VAL A 282 -4.37 16.50 -5.39
C VAL A 282 -3.28 16.76 -4.35
N THR A 283 -3.63 16.97 -3.08
CA THR A 283 -2.65 17.14 -1.99
C THR A 283 -1.78 15.90 -1.80
N LEU A 284 -2.32 14.69 -2.00
CA LEU A 284 -1.51 13.46 -1.94
C LEU A 284 -0.41 13.40 -3.01
N LEU A 285 -0.58 14.11 -4.14
CA LEU A 285 0.45 14.19 -5.18
C LEU A 285 1.66 15.05 -4.78
N THR A 286 1.58 15.81 -3.68
CA THR A 286 2.73 16.55 -3.15
C THR A 286 3.55 15.75 -2.13
N SER A 287 3.09 14.53 -1.78
CA SER A 287 3.80 13.62 -0.87
C SER A 287 5.01 12.96 -1.55
N GLY A 288 5.73 12.08 -0.83
CA GLY A 288 6.85 11.31 -1.40
C GLY A 288 6.45 10.45 -2.61
N PRO A 289 7.41 10.09 -3.49
CA PRO A 289 7.12 9.49 -4.80
C PRO A 289 6.39 8.14 -4.70
N GLU A 290 6.62 7.34 -3.67
CA GLU A 290 5.94 6.07 -3.44
C GLU A 290 4.45 6.28 -3.11
N VAL A 291 4.14 7.30 -2.30
CA VAL A 291 2.77 7.67 -1.97
C VAL A 291 2.06 8.24 -3.20
N GLN A 292 2.75 9.05 -4.00
CA GLN A 292 2.21 9.55 -5.27
C GLN A 292 1.84 8.41 -6.20
N TYR A 293 2.72 7.41 -6.36
CA TYR A 293 2.45 6.27 -7.23
C TYR A 293 1.20 5.49 -6.79
N ILE A 294 1.09 5.15 -5.51
CA ILE A 294 -0.09 4.47 -4.96
C ILE A 294 -1.36 5.32 -5.18
N THR A 295 -1.25 6.63 -4.94
CA THR A 295 -2.36 7.57 -5.15
C THR A 295 -2.78 7.61 -6.62
N LEU A 296 -1.84 7.68 -7.57
CA LEU A 296 -2.13 7.69 -9.01
C LEU A 296 -2.84 6.42 -9.47
N ARG A 297 -2.43 5.25 -8.97
CA ARG A 297 -3.12 3.98 -9.27
C ARG A 297 -4.55 3.97 -8.71
N ASN A 298 -4.75 4.48 -7.50
CA ASN A 298 -6.08 4.61 -6.92
C ASN A 298 -6.94 5.64 -7.68
N ILE A 299 -6.37 6.78 -8.09
CA ILE A 299 -7.05 7.78 -8.92
C ILE A 299 -7.49 7.18 -10.25
N GLN A 300 -6.66 6.37 -10.90
CA GLN A 300 -7.02 5.70 -12.15
C GLN A 300 -8.27 4.81 -11.97
N LEU A 301 -8.36 4.07 -10.87
CA LEU A 301 -9.55 3.27 -10.55
C LEU A 301 -10.78 4.15 -10.27
N LEU A 302 -10.61 5.25 -9.53
CA LEU A 302 -11.68 6.20 -9.26
C LEU A 302 -12.20 6.86 -10.54
N LEU A 303 -11.32 7.22 -11.49
CA LEU A 303 -11.69 7.84 -12.75
C LEU A 303 -12.49 6.91 -13.67
N GLN A 304 -12.28 5.60 -13.59
CA GLN A 304 -13.10 4.63 -14.32
C GLN A 304 -14.55 4.61 -13.84
N ARG A 305 -14.78 4.89 -12.54
CA ARG A 305 -16.11 4.89 -11.93
C ARG A 305 -16.76 6.28 -11.95
N TRP A 306 -16.00 7.33 -11.64
CA TRP A 306 -16.45 8.72 -11.59
C TRP A 306 -15.51 9.61 -12.42
N PRO A 307 -15.71 9.70 -13.74
CA PRO A 307 -14.85 10.50 -14.62
C PRO A 307 -14.84 12.01 -14.27
N THR A 308 -15.86 12.48 -13.55
CA THR A 308 -16.05 13.91 -13.20
C THR A 308 -15.27 14.34 -11.95
N ILE A 309 -14.72 13.40 -11.17
CA ILE A 309 -14.14 13.67 -9.83
C ILE A 309 -13.00 14.69 -9.84
N LEU A 310 -12.15 14.69 -10.87
CA LEU A 310 -10.96 15.54 -10.98
C LEU A 310 -11.04 16.51 -12.16
N GLN A 311 -12.25 16.86 -12.58
CA GLN A 311 -12.45 17.88 -13.60
C GLN A 311 -11.73 19.18 -13.21
N ASN A 312 -11.02 19.76 -14.17
CA ASN A 312 -10.26 21.01 -14.04
C ASN A 312 -8.95 20.94 -13.21
N GLN A 313 -8.52 19.77 -12.73
CA GLN A 313 -7.28 19.62 -11.94
C GLN A 313 -6.10 19.02 -12.73
N GLN A 314 -6.18 18.98 -14.07
CA GLN A 314 -5.17 18.34 -14.93
C GLN A 314 -3.72 18.82 -14.73
N ARG A 315 -3.52 20.10 -14.41
CA ARG A 315 -2.19 20.70 -14.23
C ARG A 315 -1.44 20.09 -13.05
N ALA A 316 -2.16 19.58 -12.05
CA ALA A 316 -1.54 18.90 -10.90
C ALA A 316 -0.88 17.57 -11.29
N PHE A 317 -1.27 16.98 -12.42
CA PHE A 317 -0.77 15.69 -12.88
C PHE A 317 0.40 15.81 -13.86
N PHE A 318 0.83 17.02 -14.22
CA PHE A 318 2.00 17.20 -15.07
C PHE A 318 3.27 16.67 -14.39
N CYS A 319 4.11 16.05 -15.20
CA CYS A 319 5.37 15.46 -14.78
C CYS A 319 6.37 16.56 -14.48
N LYS A 320 7.09 16.41 -13.37
CA LYS A 320 8.25 17.24 -13.05
C LYS A 320 9.52 16.53 -13.49
N TYR A 321 10.60 17.28 -13.65
CA TYR A 321 11.89 16.71 -14.08
C TYR A 321 12.48 15.73 -13.05
N ASP A 322 12.21 15.95 -11.76
CA ASP A 322 12.68 15.15 -10.62
C ASP A 322 11.80 13.94 -10.31
N ASP A 323 10.67 13.77 -11.00
CA ASP A 323 9.77 12.63 -10.79
C ASP A 323 10.42 11.32 -11.25
N PRO A 324 10.35 10.24 -10.45
CA PRO A 324 10.78 8.92 -10.89
C PRO A 324 9.98 8.41 -12.09
N ILE A 325 10.61 7.58 -12.93
CA ILE A 325 10.00 7.04 -14.16
C ILE A 325 8.62 6.40 -13.93
N TYR A 326 8.46 5.62 -12.86
CA TYR A 326 7.19 4.96 -12.54
C TYR A 326 6.07 5.96 -12.18
N VAL A 327 6.41 7.11 -11.58
CA VAL A 327 5.46 8.20 -11.30
C VAL A 327 5.10 8.90 -12.60
N LYS A 328 6.10 9.23 -13.44
CA LYS A 328 5.89 9.86 -14.75
C LYS A 328 4.95 9.04 -15.64
N LEU A 329 5.19 7.73 -15.75
CA LEU A 329 4.33 6.82 -16.52
C LEU A 329 2.91 6.76 -15.97
N ALA A 330 2.74 6.70 -14.64
CA ALA A 330 1.42 6.69 -14.01
C ALA A 330 0.67 8.03 -14.21
N LYS A 331 1.38 9.16 -14.15
CA LYS A 331 0.84 10.49 -14.45
C LYS A 331 0.32 10.58 -15.88
N LEU A 332 1.07 10.09 -16.86
CA LEU A 332 0.63 10.04 -18.27
C LEU A 332 -0.71 9.30 -18.43
N GLU A 333 -0.89 8.15 -17.77
CA GLU A 333 -2.15 7.39 -17.84
C GLU A 333 -3.34 8.16 -17.25
N VAL A 334 -3.12 8.89 -16.16
CA VAL A 334 -4.15 9.74 -15.54
C VAL A 334 -4.47 10.94 -16.43
N ILE A 335 -3.46 11.61 -16.99
CA ILE A 335 -3.65 12.74 -17.93
C ILE A 335 -4.51 12.30 -19.13
N LEU A 336 -4.20 11.15 -19.73
CA LEU A 336 -4.99 10.60 -20.84
C LEU A 336 -6.46 10.35 -20.48
N SER A 337 -6.69 9.88 -19.25
CA SER A 337 -8.04 9.61 -18.74
C SER A 337 -8.82 10.92 -18.57
N LEU A 338 -8.16 11.96 -18.06
CA LEU A 338 -8.72 13.30 -17.81
C LEU A 338 -8.81 14.21 -19.05
N THR A 339 -8.21 13.82 -20.18
CA THR A 339 -8.23 14.66 -21.39
C THR A 339 -9.64 14.73 -21.97
N THR A 340 -10.12 15.97 -22.16
CA THR A 340 -11.40 16.40 -22.75
C THR A 340 -11.12 17.35 -23.93
N GLU A 341 -12.15 17.73 -24.67
CA GLU A 341 -12.01 18.60 -25.85
C GLU A 341 -11.42 19.98 -25.52
N GLU A 342 -11.78 20.54 -24.36
CA GLU A 342 -11.35 21.86 -23.92
C GLU A 342 -9.87 21.89 -23.52
N ASN A 343 -9.38 20.82 -22.89
CA ASN A 343 -8.02 20.76 -22.35
C ASN A 343 -7.00 20.13 -23.30
N ALA A 344 -7.45 19.46 -24.36
CA ALA A 344 -6.58 18.72 -25.28
C ALA A 344 -5.43 19.57 -25.81
N ARG A 345 -5.66 20.87 -26.04
CA ARG A 345 -4.61 21.80 -26.49
C ARG A 345 -3.44 21.89 -25.50
N VAL A 346 -3.73 22.03 -24.21
CA VAL A 346 -2.70 22.19 -23.17
C VAL A 346 -1.98 20.87 -22.95
N VAL A 347 -2.73 19.76 -22.91
CA VAL A 347 -2.16 18.43 -22.75
C VAL A 347 -1.24 18.07 -23.92
N LEU A 348 -1.63 18.37 -25.16
CA LEU A 348 -0.78 18.09 -26.32
C LEU A 348 0.51 18.89 -26.30
N ALA A 349 0.49 20.17 -25.90
CA ALA A 349 1.70 20.98 -25.78
C ALA A 349 2.68 20.35 -24.77
N GLU A 350 2.15 19.91 -23.62
CA GLU A 350 2.95 19.25 -22.58
C GLU A 350 3.51 17.90 -23.04
N LEU A 351 2.73 17.08 -23.75
CA LEU A 351 3.19 15.80 -24.28
C LEU A 351 4.30 15.96 -25.34
N VAL A 352 4.28 17.05 -26.11
CA VAL A 352 5.35 17.38 -27.05
C VAL A 352 6.64 17.72 -26.29
N GLU A 353 6.55 18.47 -25.18
CA GLU A 353 7.71 18.71 -24.33
C GLU A 353 8.26 17.40 -23.75
N TYR A 354 7.41 16.49 -23.28
CA TYR A 354 7.82 15.18 -22.79
C TYR A 354 8.48 14.30 -23.85
N ALA A 355 8.10 14.46 -25.12
CA ALA A 355 8.74 13.75 -26.23
C ALA A 355 10.15 14.26 -26.55
N THR A 356 10.59 15.37 -25.95
CA THR A 356 11.96 15.90 -26.06
C THR A 356 12.86 15.53 -24.87
N GLU A 357 12.35 14.76 -23.90
CA GLU A 357 13.17 14.25 -22.78
C GLU A 357 14.20 13.20 -23.22
N ILE A 358 15.13 12.87 -22.31
CA ILE A 358 16.24 11.93 -22.55
C ILE A 358 15.79 10.47 -22.36
N ASP A 359 14.81 10.20 -21.50
CA ASP A 359 14.36 8.85 -21.18
C ASP A 359 13.54 8.26 -22.34
N VAL A 360 14.11 7.26 -23.01
CA VAL A 360 13.54 6.68 -24.25
C VAL A 360 12.16 6.04 -24.00
N ASP A 361 11.98 5.34 -22.87
CA ASP A 361 10.72 4.66 -22.56
C ASP A 361 9.61 5.67 -22.25
N PHE A 362 9.94 6.74 -21.52
CA PHE A 362 9.02 7.83 -21.25
C PHE A 362 8.61 8.56 -22.54
N VAL A 363 9.58 8.91 -23.39
CA VAL A 363 9.34 9.58 -24.68
C VAL A 363 8.42 8.75 -25.56
N ARG A 364 8.70 7.45 -25.73
CA ARG A 364 7.83 6.55 -26.51
C ARG A 364 6.41 6.52 -25.96
N LYS A 365 6.26 6.48 -24.63
CA LYS A 365 4.94 6.52 -24.00
C LYS A 365 4.23 7.87 -24.21
N ALA A 366 4.96 8.98 -24.21
CA ALA A 366 4.41 10.30 -24.50
C ALA A 366 3.90 10.39 -25.95
N VAL A 367 4.68 9.91 -26.93
CA VAL A 367 4.28 9.83 -28.35
C VAL A 367 3.03 8.96 -28.54
N ARG A 368 2.99 7.78 -27.92
CA ARG A 368 1.78 6.92 -27.89
C ARG A 368 0.58 7.62 -27.27
N SER A 369 0.82 8.47 -26.26
CA SER A 369 -0.24 9.23 -25.60
C SER A 369 -0.84 10.30 -26.52
N ILE A 370 -0.01 10.98 -27.33
CA ILE A 370 -0.49 11.90 -28.38
C ILE A 370 -1.42 11.18 -29.36
N GLY A 371 -1.04 9.97 -29.78
CA GLY A 371 -1.85 9.10 -30.62
C GLY A 371 -3.21 8.74 -30.02
N ARG A 372 -3.20 8.32 -28.75
CA ARG A 372 -4.43 7.98 -28.03
C ARG A 372 -5.38 9.18 -27.92
N ILE A 373 -4.85 10.39 -27.73
CA ILE A 373 -5.67 11.61 -27.72
C ILE A 373 -6.31 11.84 -29.09
N ALA A 374 -5.56 11.68 -30.19
CA ALA A 374 -6.08 11.82 -31.55
C ALA A 374 -7.24 10.84 -31.84
N ILE A 375 -7.12 9.60 -31.34
CA ILE A 375 -8.15 8.56 -31.51
C ILE A 375 -9.37 8.82 -30.61
N LYS A 376 -9.15 9.31 -29.38
CA LYS A 376 -10.20 9.57 -28.40
C LYS A 376 -11.02 10.82 -28.72
N ILE A 377 -10.38 11.88 -29.24
CA ILE A 377 -10.99 13.20 -29.46
C ILE A 377 -10.74 13.65 -30.91
N GLU A 378 -11.81 13.68 -31.70
CA GLU A 378 -11.73 14.01 -33.13
C GLU A 378 -11.22 15.45 -33.39
N LEU A 379 -11.68 16.43 -32.60
CA LEU A 379 -11.25 17.83 -32.73
C LEU A 379 -9.75 18.04 -32.44
N ALA A 380 -9.13 17.11 -31.71
CA ALA A 380 -7.71 17.15 -31.39
C ALA A 380 -6.85 16.46 -32.46
N ALA A 381 -7.44 15.62 -33.32
CA ALA A 381 -6.71 14.79 -34.28
C ALA A 381 -5.81 15.62 -35.22
N ASP A 382 -6.34 16.69 -35.81
CA ASP A 382 -5.56 17.55 -36.72
C ASP A 382 -4.35 18.22 -36.03
N ARG A 383 -4.46 18.49 -34.73
CA ARG A 383 -3.37 19.07 -33.93
C ARG A 383 -2.37 18.01 -33.50
N SER A 384 -2.84 16.85 -33.07
CA SER A 384 -1.99 15.71 -32.73
C SER A 384 -1.14 15.25 -33.91
N VAL A 385 -1.73 15.19 -35.10
CA VAL A 385 -1.02 14.84 -36.34
C VAL A 385 0.06 15.87 -36.66
N ARG A 386 -0.23 17.17 -36.55
CA ARG A 386 0.78 18.24 -36.70
C ARG A 386 1.90 18.11 -35.67
N ALA A 387 1.57 17.88 -34.40
CA ALA A 387 2.57 17.67 -33.36
C ALA A 387 3.47 16.44 -33.64
N LEU A 388 2.91 15.33 -34.11
CA LEU A 388 3.69 14.16 -34.52
C LEU A 388 4.60 14.47 -35.72
N MET A 389 4.15 15.29 -36.67
CA MET A 389 4.97 15.74 -37.79
C MET A 389 6.15 16.60 -37.34
N ASP A 390 5.93 17.54 -36.43
CA ASP A 390 7.00 18.36 -35.86
C ASP A 390 8.03 17.47 -35.11
N LEU A 391 7.55 16.43 -34.41
CA LEU A 391 8.42 15.45 -33.76
C LEU A 391 9.22 14.61 -34.77
N ILE A 392 8.63 14.22 -35.91
CA ILE A 392 9.36 13.49 -36.97
C ILE A 392 10.47 14.37 -37.57
N GLN A 393 10.23 15.67 -37.73
CA GLN A 393 11.23 16.61 -38.24
C GLN A 393 12.45 16.77 -37.33
N THR A 394 12.36 16.38 -36.04
CA THR A 394 13.52 16.37 -35.13
C THR A 394 14.58 15.32 -35.52
N LYS A 395 14.23 14.35 -36.39
CA LYS A 395 15.10 13.27 -36.87
C LYS A 395 15.71 12.40 -35.77
N VAL A 396 15.04 12.27 -34.62
CA VAL A 396 15.44 11.34 -33.56
C VAL A 396 14.86 9.96 -33.85
N ASN A 397 15.71 8.97 -34.16
CA ASN A 397 15.29 7.65 -34.67
C ASN A 397 14.16 6.99 -33.86
N TYR A 398 14.31 6.85 -32.54
CA TYR A 398 13.30 6.19 -31.71
C TYR A 398 11.96 6.96 -31.62
N VAL A 399 11.98 8.28 -31.79
CA VAL A 399 10.76 9.12 -31.83
C VAL A 399 10.07 8.97 -33.16
N VAL A 400 10.82 9.00 -34.27
CA VAL A 400 10.30 8.82 -35.63
C VAL A 400 9.63 7.45 -35.77
N GLN A 401 10.29 6.39 -35.31
CA GLN A 401 9.77 5.02 -35.36
C GLN A 401 8.45 4.90 -34.58
N GLU A 402 8.38 5.42 -33.36
CA GLU A 402 7.16 5.38 -32.55
C GLU A 402 6.05 6.26 -33.15
N ALA A 403 6.39 7.43 -33.69
CA ALA A 403 5.43 8.32 -34.34
C ALA A 403 4.79 7.68 -35.57
N ILE A 404 5.54 6.91 -36.37
CA ILE A 404 5.01 6.19 -37.55
C ILE A 404 3.98 5.13 -37.12
N VAL A 405 4.27 4.37 -36.06
CA VAL A 405 3.31 3.39 -35.49
C VAL A 405 2.03 4.08 -35.05
N VAL A 406 2.14 5.24 -34.40
CA VAL A 406 0.98 6.03 -33.97
C VAL A 406 0.20 6.60 -35.15
N ILE A 407 0.87 7.15 -36.18
CA ILE A 407 0.22 7.72 -37.36
C ILE A 407 -0.56 6.64 -38.12
N ARG A 408 -0.02 5.42 -38.24
CA ARG A 408 -0.75 4.27 -38.79
C ARG A 408 -2.11 4.09 -38.08
N ASP A 409 -2.11 4.09 -36.75
CA ASP A 409 -3.34 3.89 -35.98
C ASP A 409 -4.32 5.06 -36.13
N ILE A 410 -3.82 6.29 -36.31
CA ILE A 410 -4.65 7.46 -36.66
C ILE A 410 -5.25 7.30 -38.06
N PHE A 411 -4.48 6.87 -39.06
CA PHE A 411 -4.96 6.64 -40.43
C PHE A 411 -6.03 5.54 -40.48
N ARG A 412 -5.90 4.50 -39.65
CA ARG A 412 -6.93 3.47 -39.50
C ARG A 412 -8.25 4.04 -38.94
N LYS A 413 -8.17 5.03 -38.05
CA LYS A 413 -9.34 5.67 -37.44
C LYS A 413 -9.98 6.73 -38.36
N TYR A 414 -9.16 7.51 -39.07
CA TYR A 414 -9.59 8.58 -39.98
C TYR A 414 -9.01 8.36 -41.39
N PRO A 415 -9.58 7.44 -42.19
CA PRO A 415 -9.12 7.18 -43.55
C PRO A 415 -9.25 8.42 -44.45
N ASN A 416 -8.31 8.59 -45.38
CA ASN A 416 -8.32 9.62 -46.44
C ASN A 416 -8.27 11.10 -45.98
N ARG A 417 -7.95 11.39 -44.71
CA ARG A 417 -7.91 12.78 -44.19
C ARG A 417 -6.53 13.42 -44.22
N TYR A 418 -5.46 12.62 -44.13
CA TYR A 418 -4.10 13.10 -43.84
C TYR A 418 -3.06 12.61 -44.86
N GLU A 419 -3.47 12.45 -46.11
CA GLU A 419 -2.64 11.83 -47.16
C GLU A 419 -1.40 12.65 -47.53
N SER A 420 -1.46 13.98 -47.39
CA SER A 420 -0.33 14.88 -47.65
C SER A 420 0.91 14.59 -46.80
N ILE A 421 0.75 13.85 -45.71
CA ILE A 421 1.81 13.49 -44.77
C ILE A 421 2.63 12.29 -45.26
N ILE A 422 2.04 11.44 -46.11
CA ILE A 422 2.65 10.18 -46.56
C ILE A 422 4.00 10.45 -47.24
N GLY A 423 4.11 11.51 -48.05
CA GLY A 423 5.37 11.88 -48.71
C GLY A 423 6.51 12.10 -47.72
N THR A 424 6.27 12.86 -46.65
CA THR A 424 7.27 13.10 -45.60
C THR A 424 7.59 11.85 -44.78
N LEU A 425 6.64 10.92 -44.62
CA LEU A 425 6.93 9.62 -43.97
C LEU A 425 7.86 8.77 -44.83
N CYS A 426 7.64 8.74 -46.15
CA CYS A 426 8.50 8.03 -47.09
C CYS A 426 9.94 8.57 -47.11
N GLU A 427 10.14 9.87 -46.92
CA GLU A 427 11.50 10.46 -46.82
C GLU A 427 12.32 9.91 -45.64
N ASN A 428 11.67 9.35 -44.61
CA ASN A 428 12.34 8.85 -43.40
C ASN A 428 12.47 7.31 -43.34
N LEU A 429 12.20 6.61 -44.45
CA LEU A 429 12.27 5.14 -44.55
C LEU A 429 13.61 4.54 -44.10
N ASP A 430 14.71 5.20 -44.44
CA ASP A 430 16.06 4.68 -44.20
C ASP A 430 16.46 4.69 -42.70
N THR A 431 15.63 5.28 -41.83
CA THR A 431 15.86 5.37 -40.37
C THR A 431 15.07 4.35 -39.55
N LEU A 432 14.35 3.44 -40.21
CA LEU A 432 13.44 2.48 -39.59
C LEU A 432 14.11 1.14 -39.26
N ASP A 433 14.55 1.00 -38.01
CA ASP A 433 15.18 -0.26 -37.54
C ASP A 433 14.15 -1.21 -36.88
N GLU A 434 13.14 -0.67 -36.18
CA GLU A 434 12.17 -1.49 -35.45
C GLU A 434 11.15 -2.19 -36.35
N ALA A 435 10.93 -3.49 -36.09
CA ALA A 435 10.00 -4.33 -36.84
C ALA A 435 8.56 -3.78 -36.80
N GLU A 436 8.13 -3.21 -35.67
CA GLU A 436 6.77 -2.65 -35.55
C GLU A 436 6.59 -1.40 -36.43
N ALA A 437 7.61 -0.53 -36.49
CA ALA A 437 7.61 0.65 -37.34
C ALA A 437 7.72 0.28 -38.84
N ARG A 438 8.56 -0.70 -39.20
CA ARG A 438 8.63 -1.26 -40.57
C ARG A 438 7.27 -1.81 -41.00
N ALA A 439 6.63 -2.63 -40.16
CA ALA A 439 5.30 -3.18 -40.44
C ALA A 439 4.24 -2.08 -40.57
N ALA A 440 4.31 -1.04 -39.73
CA ALA A 440 3.41 0.11 -39.82
C ALA A 440 3.59 0.87 -41.14
N MET A 441 4.82 1.08 -41.58
CA MET A 441 5.12 1.76 -42.83
C MET A 441 4.67 0.95 -44.05
N ILE A 442 4.94 -0.37 -44.07
CA ILE A 442 4.45 -1.28 -45.12
C ILE A 442 2.93 -1.23 -45.22
N TRP A 443 2.22 -1.21 -44.08
CA TRP A 443 0.77 -1.07 -44.07
C TRP A 443 0.31 0.27 -44.67
N ILE A 444 0.96 1.38 -44.33
CA ILE A 444 0.63 2.71 -44.87
C ILE A 444 0.83 2.73 -46.40
N ILE A 445 1.98 2.24 -46.88
CA ILE A 445 2.29 2.20 -48.32
C ILE A 445 1.30 1.30 -49.05
N GLY A 446 1.01 0.10 -48.52
CA GLY A 446 0.09 -0.84 -49.15
C GLY A 446 -1.35 -0.32 -49.20
N GLN A 447 -1.82 0.36 -48.15
CA GLN A 447 -3.19 0.89 -48.11
C GLN A 447 -3.39 2.10 -49.04
N TYR A 448 -2.34 2.87 -49.29
CA TYR A 448 -2.38 4.07 -50.13
C TYR A 448 -1.56 3.91 -51.42
N ALA A 449 -1.30 2.68 -51.87
CA ALA A 449 -0.47 2.37 -53.04
C ALA A 449 -0.98 3.07 -54.31
N ASP A 450 -2.30 3.14 -54.50
CA ASP A 450 -2.95 3.80 -55.64
C ASP A 450 -2.64 5.31 -55.76
N ARG A 451 -2.12 5.93 -54.68
CA ARG A 451 -1.82 7.37 -54.61
C ARG A 451 -0.34 7.67 -54.47
N ILE A 452 0.51 6.65 -54.33
CA ILE A 452 1.95 6.77 -54.20
C ILE A 452 2.57 6.23 -55.48
N ASP A 453 2.99 7.12 -56.37
CA ASP A 453 3.54 6.76 -57.68
C ASP A 453 4.79 5.86 -57.58
N ASN A 454 5.57 5.98 -56.50
CA ASN A 454 6.79 5.19 -56.24
C ASN A 454 6.57 4.04 -55.24
N SER A 455 5.33 3.58 -55.04
CA SER A 455 5.01 2.55 -54.03
C SER A 455 5.75 1.23 -54.27
N ASP A 456 5.86 0.79 -55.53
CA ASP A 456 6.55 -0.45 -55.91
C ASP A 456 8.05 -0.42 -55.57
N GLU A 457 8.73 0.70 -55.85
CA GLU A 457 10.16 0.87 -55.57
C GLU A 457 10.42 0.93 -54.05
N VAL A 458 9.55 1.62 -53.32
CA VAL A 458 9.63 1.74 -51.86
C VAL A 458 9.38 0.39 -51.17
N LEU A 459 8.41 -0.39 -51.64
CA LEU A 459 8.18 -1.75 -51.14
C LEU A 459 9.34 -2.69 -51.50
N GLY A 460 9.97 -2.50 -52.67
CA GLY A 460 11.17 -3.21 -53.08
C GLY A 460 12.32 -3.10 -52.07
N ARG A 461 12.53 -1.93 -51.47
CA ARG A 461 13.57 -1.73 -50.43
C ARG A 461 13.38 -2.59 -49.18
N PHE A 462 12.14 -2.94 -48.85
CA PHE A 462 11.83 -3.84 -47.74
C PHE A 462 12.03 -5.32 -48.07
N LEU A 463 12.15 -5.69 -49.35
CA LEU A 463 12.46 -7.05 -49.79
C LEU A 463 13.97 -7.34 -49.78
N GLU A 464 14.80 -6.30 -49.87
CA GLU A 464 16.27 -6.39 -49.85
C GLU A 464 16.88 -6.46 -48.43
N THR A 465 16.05 -6.33 -47.38
CA THR A 465 16.43 -6.34 -45.95
C THR A 465 15.67 -7.38 -45.13
#